data_AF-A0A2R6QB67-F1
#
_entry.id   AF-A0A2R6QB67-F1
#
_cell.length_a   1.000
_cell.length_b   1.000
_cell.length_c   1.000
_cell.angle_alpha   90.00
_cell.angle_beta   90.00
_cell.angle_gamma   90.00
#
_symmetry.space_group_name_H-M   'P 1'
#
loop_
_entity.id
_entity.type
_entity.pdbx_description
1 polymer ?
#
loop_
_entity_poly.entity_id
_entity_poly.type
_entity_poly.pdbx_seq_one_letter_code
_entity_poly.pdbx_strand_id
1 'polypeptide(L)'
;MAVRMVDPLDLDASFKSPLAWLRESLSLGVREKHSAEELAAARKEQAEKGQGSIFDSLDVAEEGKEDASTTASADGKKGLSMAEATRQSKKTWTEHKYSTANFKISHRKLNQLGRQIAGQPIDMAILQMMFSEKRASKRIKSMLVVAKDHAKNKGLEERKLIVGTWNSGLN
;
A
#
# COMPACT_ATOMS: atom_id res chain seq x y z
N MET A 1 0.77 -81.67 -1.55
CA MET A 1 -0.22 -81.94 -0.49
C MET A 1 -0.78 -80.61 -0.02
N ALA A 2 -2.09 -80.55 0.18
CA ALA A 2 -2.91 -79.36 0.09
C ALA A 2 -3.12 -78.60 1.43
N VAL A 3 -3.69 -77.37 1.35
CA VAL A 3 -4.66 -76.74 2.31
C VAL A 3 -4.07 -76.18 3.62
N ARG A 4 -4.38 -74.99 4.17
CA ARG A 4 -5.38 -73.88 4.00
C ARG A 4 -4.88 -72.65 4.82
N MET A 5 -5.04 -71.40 4.35
CA MET A 5 -6.09 -70.41 4.70
C MET A 5 -6.00 -69.79 6.10
N VAL A 6 -5.66 -68.50 6.17
CA VAL A 6 -6.32 -67.45 6.99
C VAL A 6 -6.01 -66.09 6.32
N ASP A 7 -7.01 -65.46 5.72
CA ASP A 7 -7.07 -63.99 5.65
C ASP A 7 -7.72 -63.51 6.95
N PRO A 8 -7.26 -62.39 7.52
CA PRO A 8 -8.19 -61.28 7.57
C PRO A 8 -7.51 -59.95 7.26
N LEU A 9 -8.18 -59.23 6.35
CA LEU A 9 -8.22 -57.78 6.28
C LEU A 9 -8.20 -57.16 7.68
N ASP A 10 -7.31 -56.19 7.87
CA ASP A 10 -7.62 -54.86 8.41
C ASP A 10 -6.33 -54.21 8.89
N LEU A 11 -5.70 -53.44 8.01
CA LEU A 11 -4.79 -52.37 8.43
C LEU A 11 -4.94 -51.24 7.42
N ASP A 12 -5.84 -50.34 7.81
CA ASP A 12 -6.04 -49.00 7.29
C ASP A 12 -4.72 -48.33 6.89
N ALA A 13 -4.61 -47.99 5.61
CA ALA A 13 -3.60 -47.07 5.12
C ALA A 13 -4.20 -46.09 4.10
N SER A 14 -5.32 -45.47 4.48
CA SER A 14 -5.82 -44.24 3.84
C SER A 14 -5.01 -43.03 4.37
N PHE A 15 -3.74 -42.95 3.98
CA PHE A 15 -2.83 -41.81 4.26
C PHE A 15 -2.16 -41.28 2.98
N LYS A 16 -2.61 -41.68 1.79
CA LYS A 16 -1.92 -41.42 0.51
C LYS A 16 -2.40 -40.19 -0.27
N SER A 17 -3.22 -39.33 0.30
CA SER A 17 -3.65 -38.09 -0.39
C SER A 17 -3.64 -36.80 0.46
N PRO A 18 -2.63 -36.55 1.32
CA PRO A 18 -2.52 -35.26 2.05
C PRO A 18 -2.32 -34.06 1.13
N LEU A 19 -1.81 -34.29 -0.09
CA LEU A 19 -1.64 -33.26 -1.12
C LEU A 19 -2.85 -33.09 -2.04
N ALA A 20 -3.84 -33.97 -1.98
CA ALA A 20 -5.06 -33.84 -2.79
C ALA A 20 -5.90 -32.66 -2.33
N TRP A 21 -6.10 -32.53 -1.02
CA TRP A 21 -6.74 -31.36 -0.41
C TRP A 21 -5.99 -30.05 -0.71
N LEU A 22 -4.65 -30.09 -0.73
CA LEU A 22 -3.83 -28.92 -1.06
C LEU A 22 -4.00 -28.49 -2.52
N ARG A 23 -4.11 -29.45 -3.44
CA ARG A 23 -4.40 -29.18 -4.85
C ARG A 23 -5.81 -28.62 -5.05
N GLU A 24 -6.79 -29.08 -4.28
CA GLU A 24 -8.18 -28.62 -4.37
C GLU A 24 -8.39 -27.22 -3.77
N SER A 25 -7.66 -26.89 -2.69
CA SER A 25 -7.66 -25.54 -2.10
C SER A 25 -6.88 -24.49 -2.90
N LEU A 26 -5.87 -24.91 -3.66
CA LEU A 26 -5.07 -24.02 -4.53
C LEU A 26 -5.54 -24.01 -5.98
N SER A 27 -6.34 -24.98 -6.42
CA SER A 27 -7.06 -24.86 -7.68
C SER A 27 -8.09 -23.76 -7.49
N LEU A 28 -7.81 -22.58 -8.04
CA LEU A 28 -8.81 -21.57 -8.31
C LEU A 28 -9.87 -22.23 -9.18
N GLY A 29 -10.92 -22.77 -8.55
CA GLY A 29 -12.15 -23.11 -9.25
C GLY A 29 -12.50 -21.86 -10.04
N VAL A 30 -12.54 -21.99 -11.37
CA VAL A 30 -12.99 -20.92 -12.23
C VAL A 30 -14.36 -20.55 -11.70
N ARG A 31 -14.43 -19.41 -11.00
CA ARG A 31 -15.65 -18.90 -10.42
C ARG A 31 -16.56 -18.69 -11.63
N GLU A 32 -17.54 -19.58 -11.80
CA GLU A 32 -18.62 -19.34 -12.75
C GLU A 32 -19.12 -17.94 -12.41
N LYS A 33 -19.01 -17.04 -13.39
CA LYS A 33 -19.43 -15.67 -13.23
C LYS A 33 -20.94 -15.75 -13.06
N HIS A 34 -21.40 -15.73 -11.82
CA HIS A 34 -22.82 -15.57 -11.51
C HIS A 34 -23.36 -14.45 -12.39
N SER A 35 -24.40 -14.77 -13.14
CA SER A 35 -25.03 -13.84 -14.07
C SER A 35 -25.32 -12.54 -13.33
N ALA A 36 -25.13 -11.40 -14.00
CA ALA A 36 -25.36 -10.07 -13.43
C ALA A 36 -26.77 -9.93 -12.81
N GLU A 37 -27.72 -10.73 -13.29
CA GLU A 37 -29.10 -10.81 -12.81
C GLU A 37 -29.21 -11.44 -11.41
N GLU A 38 -28.41 -12.48 -11.12
CA GLU A 38 -28.38 -13.14 -9.81
C GLU A 38 -27.72 -12.25 -8.74
N LEU A 39 -26.72 -11.47 -9.14
CA LEU A 39 -26.04 -10.51 -8.26
C LEU A 39 -26.95 -9.32 -7.90
N ALA A 40 -27.80 -8.88 -8.83
CA ALA A 40 -28.79 -7.83 -8.58
C ALA A 40 -29.91 -8.31 -7.66
N ALA A 41 -30.38 -9.56 -7.82
CA ALA A 41 -31.35 -10.16 -6.92
C ALA A 41 -30.80 -10.34 -5.50
N ALA A 42 -29.56 -10.85 -5.37
CA ALA A 42 -28.90 -11.02 -4.08
C ALA A 42 -28.68 -9.68 -3.33
N ARG A 43 -28.34 -8.60 -4.06
CA ARG A 43 -28.22 -7.26 -3.45
C ARG A 43 -29.55 -6.70 -2.95
N LYS A 44 -30.65 -6.94 -3.66
CA LYS A 44 -31.99 -6.53 -3.21
C LYS A 44 -32.38 -7.24 -1.91
N GLU A 45 -32.12 -8.55 -1.83
CA GLU A 45 -32.37 -9.30 -0.59
C GLU A 45 -31.49 -8.84 0.58
N GLN A 46 -30.24 -8.44 0.32
CA GLN A 46 -29.35 -7.90 1.35
C GLN A 46 -29.78 -6.50 1.82
N ALA A 47 -30.35 -5.69 0.93
CA ALA A 47 -30.93 -4.39 1.27
C ALA A 47 -32.19 -4.54 2.15
N GLU A 48 -33.07 -5.49 1.82
CA GLU A 48 -34.25 -5.80 2.65
C GLU A 48 -33.86 -6.34 4.03
N LYS A 49 -32.78 -7.12 4.11
CA LYS A 49 -32.21 -7.64 5.37
C LYS A 49 -31.38 -6.59 6.13
N GLY A 50 -31.22 -5.37 5.60
CA GLY A 50 -30.49 -4.28 6.25
C GLY A 50 -28.99 -4.52 6.42
N GLN A 51 -28.41 -5.49 5.69
CA GLN A 51 -26.98 -5.84 5.72
C GLN A 51 -26.19 -5.20 4.56
N GLY A 52 -26.76 -4.15 3.94
CA GLY A 52 -26.10 -3.40 2.89
C GLY A 52 -24.84 -2.70 3.41
N SER A 53 -23.77 -2.73 2.61
CA SER A 53 -22.54 -2.00 2.89
C SER A 53 -22.80 -0.49 2.81
N ILE A 54 -22.32 0.25 3.81
CA ILE A 54 -22.40 1.72 3.90
C ILE A 54 -21.77 2.41 2.67
N PHE A 55 -20.94 1.70 1.91
CA PHE A 55 -20.29 2.20 0.70
C PHE A 55 -21.17 2.13 -0.56
N ASP A 56 -22.29 1.40 -0.55
CA ASP A 56 -23.22 1.29 -1.68
C ASP A 56 -24.30 2.39 -1.64
N SER A 57 -24.49 3.05 -0.48
CA SER A 57 -25.41 4.18 -0.30
C SER A 57 -24.80 5.55 -0.69
N LEU A 58 -23.59 5.54 -1.23
CA LEU A 58 -22.98 6.68 -1.89
C LEU A 58 -22.93 6.36 -3.38
N ASP A 59 -24.06 6.59 -4.05
CA ASP A 59 -24.17 6.39 -5.48
C ASP A 59 -22.99 7.01 -6.22
N VAL A 60 -22.36 6.17 -7.03
CA VAL A 60 -21.50 6.56 -8.16
C VAL A 60 -22.37 7.39 -9.08
N ALA A 61 -22.31 8.70 -8.89
CA ALA A 61 -22.71 9.65 -9.92
C ALA A 61 -21.74 9.50 -11.10
N GLU A 62 -22.33 9.52 -12.30
CA GLU A 62 -21.77 9.49 -13.67
C GLU A 62 -21.97 8.12 -14.36
N GLU A 63 -22.74 7.96 -15.44
CA GLU A 63 -23.14 8.88 -16.52
C GLU A 63 -24.47 8.44 -17.19
N GLY A 64 -25.31 9.40 -17.63
CA GLY A 64 -26.26 9.18 -18.75
C GLY A 64 -27.66 9.82 -18.67
N LYS A 65 -27.77 11.05 -19.21
CA LYS A 65 -28.97 11.75 -19.73
C LYS A 65 -29.80 12.67 -18.80
N GLU A 66 -29.51 13.97 -18.98
CA GLU A 66 -30.40 15.07 -19.41
C GLU A 66 -31.64 15.48 -18.58
N ASP A 67 -31.64 16.78 -18.29
CA ASP A 67 -32.77 17.72 -18.14
C ASP A 67 -33.39 18.01 -16.76
N ALA A 68 -32.95 19.17 -16.25
CA ALA A 68 -33.77 20.30 -15.80
C ALA A 68 -34.55 20.27 -14.47
N SER A 69 -34.32 21.36 -13.74
CA SER A 69 -35.26 22.14 -12.92
C SER A 69 -35.35 21.87 -11.41
N THR A 70 -34.64 22.74 -10.68
CA THR A 70 -35.12 23.58 -9.56
C THR A 70 -36.01 22.95 -8.48
N THR A 71 -35.52 23.01 -7.24
CA THR A 71 -36.17 23.85 -6.21
C THR A 71 -35.13 24.40 -5.25
N ALA A 72 -35.15 25.72 -5.09
CA ALA A 72 -34.30 26.47 -4.19
C ALA A 72 -34.80 26.36 -2.75
N SER A 73 -33.88 26.35 -1.79
CA SER A 73 -34.10 26.98 -0.49
C SER A 73 -32.77 27.56 -0.01
N ALA A 74 -32.83 28.86 0.21
CA ALA A 74 -31.73 29.74 0.49
C ALA A 74 -31.33 29.65 1.97
N ASP A 75 -30.03 29.60 2.24
CA ASP A 75 -29.47 30.32 3.39
C ASP A 75 -28.01 30.72 3.12
N GLY A 76 -27.74 32.00 3.31
CA GLY A 76 -26.63 32.72 2.70
C GLY A 76 -25.24 32.28 3.14
N LYS A 77 -24.37 32.06 2.15
CA LYS A 77 -22.93 32.28 2.29
C LYS A 77 -22.31 32.71 0.96
N LYS A 78 -22.13 34.03 0.86
CA LYS A 78 -21.07 34.75 0.14
C LYS A 78 -20.36 33.92 -0.95
N GLY A 79 -20.82 34.09 -2.19
CA GLY A 79 -20.26 33.44 -3.37
C GLY A 79 -18.76 33.69 -3.51
N LEU A 80 -17.98 32.65 -3.22
CA LEU A 80 -16.65 32.46 -3.75
C LEU A 80 -16.83 31.62 -5.02
N SER A 81 -16.36 32.16 -6.14
CA SER A 81 -16.62 31.67 -7.48
C SER A 81 -16.26 30.19 -7.68
N MET A 82 -17.06 29.47 -8.47
CA MET A 82 -16.75 28.12 -8.99
C MET A 82 -15.43 28.07 -9.79
N ALA A 83 -14.91 29.23 -10.21
CA ALA A 83 -13.60 29.39 -10.82
C ALA A 83 -12.42 29.42 -9.83
N GLU A 84 -12.68 29.60 -8.52
CA GLU A 84 -11.68 29.55 -7.45
C GLU A 84 -11.39 28.10 -7.01
N ALA A 85 -12.35 27.19 -7.18
CA ALA A 85 -12.23 25.77 -6.81
C ALA A 85 -11.31 24.97 -7.75
N THR A 86 -11.24 25.35 -9.03
CA THR A 86 -10.34 24.76 -10.03
C THR A 86 -8.90 25.30 -9.96
N ARG A 87 -8.64 26.30 -9.11
CA ARG A 87 -7.31 26.88 -8.87
C ARG A 87 -6.58 26.26 -7.68
N GLN A 88 -6.96 25.06 -7.26
CA GLN A 88 -6.09 24.24 -6.42
C GLN A 88 -4.89 23.80 -7.27
N SER A 89 -3.96 24.73 -7.47
CA SER A 89 -2.70 24.53 -8.16
C SER A 89 -2.09 23.22 -7.69
N LYS A 90 -1.78 22.32 -8.64
CA LYS A 90 -1.11 21.06 -8.37
C LYS A 90 0.18 21.40 -7.62
N LYS A 91 0.20 21.15 -6.30
CA LYS A 91 1.39 21.44 -5.49
C LYS A 91 2.53 20.64 -6.09
N THR A 92 3.54 21.32 -6.62
CA THR A 92 4.79 20.71 -7.04
C THR A 92 5.64 20.54 -5.78
N TRP A 93 6.00 19.31 -5.45
CA TRP A 93 6.80 19.04 -4.26
C TRP A 93 8.25 18.98 -4.71
N THR A 94 9.07 19.90 -4.21
CA THR A 94 10.50 19.99 -4.57
C THR A 94 11.37 19.14 -3.64
N GLU A 95 10.89 18.88 -2.42
CA GLU A 95 11.68 18.24 -1.36
C GLU A 95 10.89 17.17 -0.60
N HIS A 96 11.62 16.16 -0.11
CA HIS A 96 11.11 15.16 0.82
C HIS A 96 11.91 15.22 2.13
N LYS A 97 11.24 15.61 3.22
CA LYS A 97 11.79 15.50 4.57
C LYS A 97 11.39 14.17 5.20
N TYR A 98 12.38 13.40 5.61
CA TYR A 98 12.21 12.19 6.41
C TYR A 98 12.90 12.36 7.77
N SER A 99 12.20 12.02 8.85
CA SER A 99 12.75 12.07 10.22
C SER A 99 12.74 10.68 10.84
N THR A 100 13.57 10.50 11.87
CA THR A 100 13.99 9.21 12.38
C THR A 100 13.87 9.22 13.89
N ALA A 101 13.61 8.05 14.48
CA ALA A 101 13.66 7.91 15.93
C ALA A 101 15.09 8.15 16.48
N ASN A 102 15.20 8.38 17.78
CA ASN A 102 16.49 8.69 18.41
C ASN A 102 17.56 7.59 18.16
N PHE A 103 18.81 8.01 18.00
CA PHE A 103 19.96 7.14 17.86
C PHE A 103 20.65 6.94 19.21
N LYS A 104 20.95 5.69 19.57
CA LYS A 104 21.78 5.37 20.75
C LYS A 104 23.28 5.57 20.44
N ILE A 105 23.65 6.75 19.93
CA ILE A 105 25.03 7.19 19.66
C ILE A 105 25.15 8.70 19.84
N SER A 106 26.37 9.20 20.06
CA SER A 106 26.64 10.64 20.15
C SER A 106 26.43 11.35 18.82
N HIS A 107 25.89 12.58 18.89
CA HIS A 107 25.71 13.50 17.77
C HIS A 107 27.00 13.71 16.95
N ARG A 108 28.19 13.78 17.58
CA ARG A 108 29.45 13.98 16.84
C ARG A 108 29.74 12.85 15.85
N LYS A 109 29.53 11.59 16.27
CA LYS A 109 29.74 10.42 15.42
C LYS A 109 28.73 10.36 14.27
N LEU A 110 27.52 10.83 14.55
CA LEU A 110 26.45 10.94 13.57
C LEU A 110 26.74 12.02 12.53
N ASN A 111 27.24 13.18 12.96
CA ASN A 111 27.62 14.28 12.08
C ASN A 111 28.78 13.92 11.15
N GLN A 112 29.74 13.09 11.59
CA GLN A 112 30.80 12.58 10.71
C GLN A 112 30.23 11.79 9.52
N LEU A 113 29.26 10.90 9.77
CA LEU A 113 28.58 10.15 8.72
C LEU A 113 27.68 11.05 7.87
N GLY A 114 26.96 11.99 8.49
CA GLY A 114 26.12 12.96 7.79
C GLY A 114 26.92 13.81 6.79
N ARG A 115 28.11 14.28 7.19
CA ARG A 115 29.02 15.04 6.31
C ARG A 115 29.53 14.21 5.13
N GLN A 116 29.74 12.91 5.32
CA GLN A 116 30.24 12.02 4.28
C GLN A 116 29.23 11.81 3.14
N ILE A 117 27.94 11.76 3.46
CA ILE A 117 26.87 11.49 2.48
C ILE A 117 26.18 12.75 1.97
N ALA A 118 26.42 13.91 2.60
CA ALA A 118 25.78 15.16 2.22
C ALA A 118 26.15 15.57 0.79
N GLY A 119 25.15 15.96 -0.01
CA GLY A 119 25.35 16.40 -1.39
C GLY A 119 25.59 15.26 -2.39
N GLN A 120 25.67 14.01 -1.94
CA GLN A 120 25.73 12.85 -2.83
C GLN A 120 24.32 12.49 -3.34
N PRO A 121 24.20 11.91 -4.56
CA PRO A 121 22.94 11.34 -4.99
C PRO A 121 22.55 10.18 -4.08
N ILE A 122 21.24 9.96 -3.90
CA ILE A 122 20.72 9.04 -2.90
C ILE A 122 21.27 7.61 -3.03
N ASP A 123 21.48 7.14 -4.26
CA ASP A 123 22.00 5.80 -4.53
C ASP A 123 23.49 5.65 -4.15
N MET A 124 24.30 6.68 -4.38
CA MET A 124 25.71 6.69 -3.94
C MET A 124 25.82 6.73 -2.42
N ALA A 125 24.96 7.50 -1.75
CA ALA A 125 24.92 7.54 -0.29
C ALA A 125 24.52 6.17 0.30
N ILE A 126 23.55 5.48 -0.31
CA ILE A 126 23.17 4.11 0.08
C ILE A 126 24.36 3.17 -0.10
N LEU A 127 25.06 3.22 -1.23
CA LEU A 127 26.24 2.41 -1.51
C LEU A 127 27.37 2.66 -0.48
N GLN A 128 27.64 3.92 -0.17
CA GLN A 128 28.65 4.29 0.82
C GLN A 128 28.32 3.77 2.22
N MET A 129 27.03 3.78 2.60
CA MET A 129 26.57 3.23 3.88
C MET A 129 26.55 1.70 3.90
N MET A 130 26.42 1.03 2.75
CA MET A 130 26.50 -0.43 2.65
C MET A 130 27.88 -0.96 3.02
N PHE A 131 28.94 -0.28 2.58
CA PHE A 131 30.32 -0.70 2.81
C PHE A 131 30.97 -0.05 4.04
N SER A 132 30.22 0.77 4.79
CA SER A 132 30.74 1.43 6.00
C SER A 132 30.65 0.50 7.22
N GLU A 133 31.78 0.28 7.87
CA GLU A 133 31.91 -0.54 9.09
C GLU A 133 31.25 0.07 10.34
N LYS A 134 30.83 1.34 10.28
CA LYS A 134 30.30 2.04 11.47
C LYS A 134 28.94 1.46 11.84
N ARG A 135 28.71 1.11 13.12
CA ARG A 135 27.42 0.56 13.59
C ARG A 135 26.17 1.33 13.14
N ALA A 136 26.25 2.66 13.06
CA ALA A 136 25.14 3.51 12.65
C ALA A 136 24.83 3.43 11.13
N SER A 137 25.79 3.00 10.30
CA SER A 137 25.64 2.91 8.84
C SER A 137 24.45 2.04 8.44
N LYS A 138 24.29 0.88 9.10
CA LYS A 138 23.19 -0.05 8.84
C LYS A 138 21.82 0.61 8.98
N ARG A 139 21.65 1.44 10.03
CA ARG A 139 20.39 2.14 10.28
C ARG A 139 20.20 3.33 9.33
N ILE A 140 21.26 4.08 9.03
CA ILE A 140 21.22 5.19 8.07
C ILE A 140 20.87 4.66 6.67
N LYS A 141 21.44 3.52 6.25
CA LYS A 141 21.10 2.83 5.01
C LYS A 141 19.60 2.56 4.93
N SER A 142 19.03 1.90 5.94
CA SER A 142 17.58 1.60 5.96
C SER A 142 16.74 2.88 5.85
N MET A 143 17.15 3.96 6.53
CA MET A 143 16.45 5.23 6.45
C MET A 143 16.53 5.89 5.07
N LEU A 144 17.69 5.85 4.42
CA LEU A 144 17.85 6.40 3.06
C LEU A 144 16.98 5.66 2.06
N VAL A 145 16.88 4.32 2.19
CA VAL A 145 16.00 3.50 1.34
C VAL A 145 14.54 3.90 1.56
N VAL A 146 14.08 3.96 2.81
CA VAL A 146 12.69 4.34 3.11
C VAL A 146 12.39 5.78 2.66
N ALA A 147 13.32 6.71 2.86
CA ALA A 147 13.18 8.09 2.39
C ALA A 147 13.11 8.17 0.85
N LYS A 148 13.89 7.34 0.13
CA LYS A 148 13.82 7.21 -1.32
C LYS A 148 12.44 6.73 -1.76
N ASP A 149 11.91 5.68 -1.12
CA ASP A 149 10.59 5.15 -1.43
C ASP A 149 9.49 6.19 -1.18
N HIS A 150 9.54 6.92 -0.07
CA HIS A 150 8.58 7.98 0.20
C HIS A 150 8.72 9.18 -0.75
N ALA A 151 9.93 9.49 -1.22
CA ALA A 151 10.14 10.52 -2.22
C ALA A 151 9.52 10.10 -3.56
N LYS A 152 9.72 8.84 -3.96
CA LYS A 152 9.09 8.25 -5.14
C LYS A 152 7.57 8.30 -5.06
N ASN A 153 6.99 7.94 -3.91
CA ASN A 153 5.54 7.98 -3.72
C ASN A 153 4.96 9.41 -3.79
N LYS A 154 5.78 10.43 -3.52
CA LYS A 154 5.41 11.85 -3.71
C LYS A 154 5.57 12.34 -5.16
N GLY A 155 6.02 11.49 -6.07
CA GLY A 155 6.26 11.83 -7.47
C GLY A 155 7.59 12.54 -7.72
N LEU A 156 8.54 12.49 -6.78
CA LEU A 156 9.90 13.01 -7.01
C LEU A 156 10.71 12.04 -7.88
N GLU A 157 11.49 12.57 -8.82
CA GLU A 157 12.37 11.77 -9.67
C GLU A 157 13.56 11.20 -8.90
N GLU A 158 13.67 9.88 -8.81
CA GLU A 158 14.72 9.19 -8.06
C GLU A 158 16.14 9.61 -8.44
N ARG A 159 16.39 9.80 -9.74
CA ARG A 159 17.73 10.11 -10.29
C ARG A 159 18.24 11.50 -9.89
N LYS A 160 17.33 12.42 -9.58
CA LYS A 160 17.65 13.79 -9.17
C LYS A 160 17.67 13.97 -7.66
N LEU A 161 17.37 12.92 -6.89
CA LEU A 161 17.38 12.99 -5.43
C LEU A 161 18.81 13.10 -4.92
N ILE A 162 19.07 14.21 -4.24
CA ILE A 162 20.31 14.48 -3.55
C ILE A 162 20.03 14.44 -2.04
N VAL A 163 20.95 13.86 -1.30
CA VAL A 163 20.86 13.83 0.16
C VAL A 163 21.11 15.23 0.72
N GLY A 164 20.06 15.82 1.27
CA GLY A 164 20.12 17.08 2.00
C GLY A 164 20.98 16.97 3.25
N THR A 165 21.48 18.11 3.72
CA THR A 165 22.39 18.12 4.87
C THR A 165 21.64 17.68 6.14
N TRP A 166 22.21 16.68 6.79
CA TRP A 166 21.79 16.19 8.09
C TRP A 166 22.45 17.07 9.16
N ASN A 167 21.69 18.03 9.69
CA ASN A 167 21.85 18.76 10.97
C ASN A 167 23.25 18.96 11.61
N SER A 168 23.59 20.23 11.87
CA SER A 168 23.33 20.85 13.19
C SER A 168 23.56 22.37 13.14
N GLY A 169 22.48 23.16 13.23
CA GLY A 169 22.54 24.58 13.58
C GLY A 169 23.06 25.53 12.51
N LEU A 170 22.35 26.65 12.36
CA LEU A 170 22.98 27.95 12.16
C LEU A 170 24.28 28.03 12.97
N ASN A 171 25.38 28.41 12.33
CA ASN A 171 26.27 29.42 12.88
C ASN A 171 26.07 30.67 12.04
#